data_AF-A0A6L3T0F2-F1
#
_entry.id   AF-A0A6L3T0F2-F1
#
_cell.length_a   1.000
_cell.length_b   1.000
_cell.length_c   1.000
_cell.angle_alpha   90.00
_cell.angle_beta   90.00
_cell.angle_gamma   90.00
#
_symmetry.space_group_name_H-M   'P 1'
#
loop_
_entity.id
_entity.type
_entity.pdbx_description
1 polymer ?
#
loop_
_entity_poly.entity_id
_entity_poly.type
_entity_poly.pdbx_seq_one_letter_code
_entity_poly.pdbx_strand_id
1 'polypeptide(L)'
;MSGAATARESAQSGFSLVEVLVAFAITALAMLAAFQAFGESAGRLARSTEALRRTEEAAALVAGLAAEPLAVGRRSGRFRDGTPYEIRIEDAAAALGAGATGTRLRVVGLWQGPAPFRLVLRTALVGGSGG
;
A
#
# COMPACT_ATOMS: atom_id res chain seq x y z
N MET A 1 -14.47 21.09 78.27
CA MET A 1 -14.67 20.13 77.16
C MET A 1 -15.40 20.84 76.03
N SER A 2 -15.11 20.44 74.79
CA SER A 2 -15.79 20.82 73.54
C SER A 2 -15.25 22.04 72.79
N GLY A 3 -14.31 21.76 71.89
CA GLY A 3 -13.76 22.71 70.91
C GLY A 3 -13.11 21.97 69.73
N ALA A 4 -13.73 20.88 69.25
CA ALA A 4 -13.10 19.97 68.27
C ALA A 4 -14.03 19.42 67.17
N ALA A 5 -15.10 20.14 66.80
CA ALA A 5 -16.08 19.60 65.85
C ALA A 5 -16.58 20.61 64.79
N THR A 6 -15.71 21.47 64.25
CA THR A 6 -16.10 22.40 63.16
C THR A 6 -15.16 22.36 61.95
N ALA A 7 -14.37 21.30 61.77
CA ALA A 7 -13.39 21.19 60.68
C ALA A 7 -13.65 20.03 59.70
N ARG A 8 -14.86 19.45 59.66
CA ARG A 8 -15.09 18.22 58.88
C ARG A 8 -16.28 18.19 57.92
N GLU A 9 -16.93 19.32 57.64
CA GLU A 9 -18.12 19.34 56.76
C GLU A 9 -17.96 20.08 55.42
N SER A 10 -16.81 20.67 55.11
CA SER A 10 -16.68 21.53 53.92
C SER A 10 -15.93 20.91 52.73
N ALA A 11 -15.82 19.58 52.63
CA ALA A 11 -15.03 18.94 51.56
C ALA A 11 -15.81 17.91 50.71
N GLN A 12 -17.14 17.89 50.75
CA GLN A 12 -17.96 17.16 49.79
C GLN A 12 -18.50 18.11 48.72
N SER A 13 -17.61 18.52 47.81
CA SER A 13 -17.95 19.21 46.57
C SER A 13 -18.64 18.21 45.63
N GLY A 14 -19.97 18.27 45.54
CA GLY A 14 -20.71 17.57 44.48
C GLY A 14 -20.35 18.12 43.10
N PHE A 15 -20.37 17.26 42.08
CA PHE A 15 -20.12 17.65 40.69
C PHE A 15 -21.20 18.64 40.20
N SER A 16 -20.78 19.72 39.54
CA SER A 16 -21.73 20.66 38.93
C SER A 16 -22.28 20.11 37.61
N LEU A 17 -23.49 20.53 37.25
CA LEU A 17 -24.10 20.20 35.95
C LEU A 17 -23.20 20.62 34.78
N VAL A 18 -22.51 21.75 34.92
CA VAL A 18 -21.58 22.27 33.91
C VAL A 18 -20.41 21.32 33.72
N GLU A 19 -19.83 20.76 34.79
CA GLU A 19 -18.74 19.79 34.67
C GLU A 19 -19.16 18.49 33.98
N VAL A 20 -20.37 17.99 34.25
CA VAL A 20 -20.90 16.80 33.57
C VAL A 20 -21.08 17.08 32.08
N LEU A 21 -21.61 18.25 31.71
CA LEU A 21 -21.76 18.67 30.32
C LEU A 21 -20.41 18.84 29.62
N VAL A 22 -19.43 19.44 30.30
CA VAL A 22 -18.07 19.59 29.77
C VAL A 22 -17.40 18.24 29.59
N ALA A 23 -17.50 17.33 30.57
CA ALA A 23 -16.97 15.98 30.46
C ALA A 23 -17.60 15.23 29.28
N PHE A 24 -18.93 15.28 29.14
CA PHE A 24 -19.63 14.67 28.02
C PHE A 24 -19.19 15.25 26.66
N ALA A 25 -19.04 16.58 26.57
CA ALA A 25 -18.56 17.23 25.36
C ALA A 25 -17.13 16.79 25.00
N ILE A 26 -16.23 16.73 25.99
CA ILE A 26 -14.85 16.24 25.79
C ILE A 26 -14.86 14.78 25.34
N THR A 27 -15.67 13.92 25.97
CA THR A 27 -15.79 12.51 25.58
C THR A 27 -16.33 12.36 24.16
N ALA A 28 -17.37 13.11 23.79
CA ALA A 28 -17.93 13.07 22.45
C ALA A 28 -16.91 13.51 21.38
N LEU A 29 -16.15 14.57 21.64
CA LEU A 29 -15.09 15.05 20.75
C LEU A 29 -13.94 14.05 20.65
N ALA A 30 -13.52 13.46 21.76
CA ALA A 30 -12.50 12.42 21.77
C ALA A 30 -12.93 11.19 20.96
N MET A 31 -14.20 10.80 21.07
CA MET A 31 -14.75 9.66 20.34
C MET A 31 -14.85 9.94 18.83
N LEU A 32 -15.24 11.17 18.45
CA LEU A 32 -15.21 11.61 17.06
C LEU A 32 -13.78 11.56 16.48
N ALA A 33 -12.79 12.08 17.21
CA ALA A 33 -11.39 12.03 16.78
C ALA A 33 -10.89 10.57 16.63
N ALA A 34 -11.28 9.68 17.55
CA ALA A 34 -10.96 8.26 17.45
C ALA A 34 -11.56 7.62 16.18
N PHE A 35 -12.83 7.89 15.88
CA PHE A 35 -13.47 7.37 14.67
C PHE A 35 -12.81 7.85 13.39
N GLN A 36 -12.40 9.12 13.32
CA GLN A 36 -11.68 9.65 12.17
C GLN A 36 -10.34 8.94 11.96
N ALA A 37 -9.58 8.71 13.04
CA ALA A 37 -8.32 7.99 12.98
C ALA A 37 -8.50 6.53 12.52
N PHE A 38 -9.54 5.85 12.98
CA PHE A 38 -9.86 4.49 12.53
C PHE A 38 -10.31 4.45 11.05
N GLY A 39 -11.14 5.40 10.62
CA GLY A 39 -11.60 5.51 9.23
C GLY A 39 -10.45 5.74 8.25
N GLU A 40 -9.52 6.64 8.60
CA GLU A 40 -8.32 6.86 7.79
C GLU A 40 -7.45 5.59 7.71
N SER A 41 -7.29 4.89 8.82
CA SER A 41 -6.48 3.67 8.90
C SER A 41 -7.06 2.54 8.06
N ALA A 42 -8.39 2.33 8.14
CA ALA A 42 -9.10 1.35 7.31
C ALA A 42 -8.99 1.69 5.81
N GLY A 43 -9.17 2.96 5.44
CA GLY A 43 -9.02 3.42 4.05
C GLY A 43 -7.58 3.32 3.52
N ARG A 44 -6.56 3.45 4.38
CA ARG A 44 -5.16 3.21 4.01
C ARG A 44 -4.89 1.72 3.81
N LEU A 45 -5.39 0.87 4.70
CA LEU A 45 -5.23 -0.58 4.60
C LEU A 45 -5.90 -1.13 3.33
N ALA A 46 -7.13 -0.72 3.05
CA ALA A 46 -7.85 -1.14 1.84
C ALA A 46 -7.14 -0.73 0.53
N ARG A 47 -6.53 0.46 0.50
CA ARG A 47 -5.70 0.89 -0.64
C ARG A 47 -4.43 0.06 -0.77
N SER A 48 -3.82 -0.30 0.36
CA SER A 48 -2.61 -1.13 0.37
C SER A 48 -2.87 -2.55 -0.08
N THR A 49 -3.98 -3.17 0.34
CA THR A 49 -4.34 -4.53 -0.08
C THR A 49 -4.64 -4.59 -1.57
N GLU A 50 -5.34 -3.59 -2.11
CA GLU A 50 -5.61 -3.52 -3.55
C GLU A 50 -4.33 -3.27 -4.36
N ALA A 51 -3.40 -2.45 -3.87
CA ALA A 51 -2.09 -2.28 -4.50
C ALA A 51 -1.27 -3.58 -4.49
N LEU A 52 -1.32 -4.35 -3.39
CA LEU A 52 -0.65 -5.63 -3.28
C LEU A 52 -1.23 -6.65 -4.27
N ARG A 53 -2.56 -6.77 -4.33
CA ARG A 53 -3.26 -7.66 -5.27
C ARG A 53 -2.87 -7.38 -6.73
N ARG A 54 -2.80 -6.10 -7.13
CA ARG A 54 -2.35 -5.71 -8.48
C ARG A 54 -0.89 -6.08 -8.73
N THR A 55 -0.04 -5.96 -7.71
CA THR A 55 1.37 -6.32 -7.81
C THR A 55 1.55 -7.83 -7.96
N GLU A 56 0.76 -8.63 -7.26
CA GLU A 56 0.74 -10.10 -7.39
C GLU A 56 0.27 -10.55 -8.78
N GLU A 57 -0.80 -9.95 -9.31
CA GLU A 57 -1.29 -10.22 -10.67
C GLU A 57 -0.24 -9.85 -11.74
N ALA A 58 0.42 -8.70 -11.55
CA ALA A 58 1.55 -8.28 -12.38
C ALA A 58 2.73 -9.26 -12.31
N ALA A 59 3.10 -9.71 -11.11
CA ALA A 59 4.19 -10.65 -10.90
C ALA A 59 3.88 -12.01 -11.53
N ALA A 60 2.64 -12.50 -11.41
CA ALA A 60 2.20 -13.73 -12.05
C ALA A 60 2.28 -13.67 -13.58
N LEU A 61 1.89 -12.55 -14.19
CA LEU A 61 2.06 -12.33 -15.64
C LEU A 61 3.53 -12.38 -16.06
N VAL A 62 4.41 -11.71 -15.31
CA VAL A 62 5.84 -11.70 -15.63
C VAL A 62 6.48 -13.07 -15.39
N ALA A 63 6.06 -13.81 -14.36
CA ALA A 63 6.50 -15.19 -14.12
C ALA A 63 6.09 -16.12 -15.28
N GLY A 64 4.88 -15.95 -15.82
CA GLY A 64 4.45 -16.68 -17.02
C GLY A 64 5.30 -16.39 -18.25
N LEU A 65 5.83 -15.16 -18.39
CA LEU A 65 6.76 -14.83 -19.48
C LEU A 65 8.12 -15.52 -19.36
N ALA A 66 8.54 -15.87 -18.14
CA ALA A 66 9.80 -16.59 -17.91
C ALA A 66 9.73 -18.07 -18.33
N ALA A 67 8.53 -18.60 -18.58
CA ALA A 67 8.34 -19.97 -19.08
C ALA A 67 8.62 -20.11 -20.59
N GLU A 68 8.68 -18.98 -21.32
CA GLU A 68 8.96 -18.91 -22.76
C GLU A 68 10.26 -18.14 -23.01
N PRO A 69 10.91 -18.31 -24.18
CA PRO A 69 12.04 -17.49 -24.56
C PRO A 69 11.69 -15.99 -24.52
N LEU A 70 12.32 -15.25 -23.60
CA LEU A 70 12.14 -13.80 -23.42
C LEU A 70 12.67 -13.02 -24.62
N ALA A 71 11.82 -12.81 -25.62
CA ALA A 71 12.12 -11.97 -26.79
C ALA A 71 12.01 -10.48 -26.46
N VAL A 72 12.98 -9.68 -26.91
CA VAL A 72 12.91 -8.21 -26.85
C VAL A 72 11.68 -7.74 -27.61
N GLY A 73 11.00 -6.73 -27.08
CA GLY A 73 9.88 -6.10 -27.77
C GLY A 73 8.79 -5.65 -26.84
N ARG A 74 7.63 -5.37 -27.42
CA ARG A 74 6.45 -4.87 -26.74
C ARG A 74 5.31 -5.87 -26.91
N ARG A 75 4.60 -6.16 -25.82
CA ARG A 75 3.39 -6.99 -25.82
C ARG A 75 2.28 -6.21 -25.13
N SER A 76 1.10 -6.14 -25.72
CA SER A 76 -0.06 -5.46 -25.13
C SER A 76 -1.19 -6.45 -24.92
N GLY A 77 -2.03 -6.20 -23.92
CA GLY A 77 -3.18 -7.05 -23.63
C GLY A 77 -4.15 -6.37 -22.69
N ARG A 78 -5.03 -7.18 -22.09
CA ARG A 78 -5.96 -6.76 -21.05
C ARG A 78 -5.90 -7.74 -19.88
N PHE A 79 -5.93 -7.21 -18.67
CA PHE A 79 -6.12 -8.00 -17.45
C PHE A 79 -7.51 -8.63 -17.45
N ARG A 80 -7.77 -9.54 -16.50
CA ARG A 80 -9.06 -10.23 -16.37
C ARG A 80 -10.22 -9.25 -16.11
N ASP A 81 -9.93 -8.12 -15.48
CA ASP A 81 -10.88 -7.02 -15.23
C ASP A 81 -11.08 -6.09 -16.45
N GLY A 82 -10.44 -6.37 -17.58
CA GLY A 82 -10.53 -5.59 -18.81
C GLY A 82 -9.55 -4.40 -18.89
N THR A 83 -8.79 -4.13 -17.83
CA THR A 83 -7.82 -3.04 -17.78
C THR A 83 -6.72 -3.27 -18.82
N PRO A 84 -6.43 -2.32 -19.72
CA PRO A 84 -5.38 -2.48 -20.71
C PRO A 84 -4.00 -2.44 -20.05
N TYR A 85 -3.07 -3.24 -20.58
CA TYR A 85 -1.68 -3.26 -20.14
C TYR A 85 -0.71 -3.34 -21.32
N GLU A 86 0.53 -2.95 -21.05
CA GLU A 86 1.65 -3.06 -21.96
C GLU A 86 2.87 -3.61 -21.21
N ILE A 87 3.55 -4.57 -21.81
CA ILE A 87 4.80 -5.15 -21.36
C ILE A 87 5.88 -4.73 -22.33
N ARG A 88 7.01 -4.25 -21.82
CA ARG A 88 8.21 -3.98 -22.62
C ARG A 88 9.36 -4.82 -22.09
N ILE A 89 10.02 -5.53 -22.99
CA ILE A 89 11.17 -6.37 -22.72
C ILE A 89 12.35 -5.74 -23.43
N GLU A 90 13.35 -5.32 -22.67
CA GLU A 90 14.55 -4.65 -23.15
C GLU A 90 15.79 -5.51 -22.86
N ASP A 91 16.78 -5.45 -23.75
CA ASP A 91 18.08 -6.08 -23.51
C ASP A 91 18.92 -5.21 -22.58
N ALA A 92 19.15 -5.71 -21.36
CA ALA A 92 19.94 -5.00 -20.37
C ALA A 92 21.41 -5.45 -20.36
N ALA A 93 21.74 -6.57 -21.01
CA ALA A 93 23.12 -7.02 -21.13
C ALA A 93 23.96 -6.04 -21.97
N ALA A 94 23.35 -5.47 -23.01
CA ALA A 94 23.97 -4.42 -23.82
C ALA A 94 24.23 -3.14 -23.02
N ALA A 95 23.28 -2.71 -22.19
CA ALA A 95 23.40 -1.48 -21.40
C ALA A 95 24.40 -1.59 -20.24
N LEU A 96 24.59 -2.80 -19.71
CA LEU A 96 25.46 -3.07 -18.55
C LEU A 96 26.85 -3.57 -18.92
N GLY A 97 27.20 -3.67 -20.21
CA GLY A 97 28.48 -4.24 -20.66
C GLY A 97 28.65 -5.73 -20.34
N ALA A 98 27.58 -6.40 -19.88
CA ALA A 98 27.56 -7.80 -19.48
C ALA A 98 27.44 -8.78 -20.66
N GLY A 99 27.45 -8.27 -21.90
CA GLY A 99 27.44 -9.10 -23.10
C GLY A 99 28.61 -10.09 -23.20
N ALA A 100 29.69 -9.87 -22.45
CA ALA A 100 30.89 -10.73 -22.44
C ALA A 100 30.75 -12.01 -21.60
N THR A 101 29.80 -12.09 -20.65
CA THR A 101 29.68 -13.21 -19.71
C THR A 101 28.72 -14.31 -20.17
N GLY A 102 28.13 -14.18 -21.37
CA GLY A 102 27.11 -15.12 -21.88
C GLY A 102 25.73 -14.99 -21.21
N THR A 103 25.61 -14.20 -20.14
CA THR A 103 24.37 -13.95 -19.41
C THR A 103 23.44 -13.03 -20.20
N ARG A 104 22.30 -13.55 -20.67
CA ARG A 104 21.26 -12.73 -21.29
C ARG A 104 20.38 -12.09 -20.22
N LEU A 105 20.76 -10.89 -19.79
CA LEU A 105 19.93 -10.11 -18.87
C LEU A 105 18.84 -9.34 -19.65
N ARG A 106 17.59 -9.50 -19.23
CA ARG A 106 16.43 -8.83 -19.81
C ARG A 106 15.69 -8.02 -18.75
N VAL A 107 15.32 -6.79 -19.07
CA VAL A 107 14.47 -5.98 -18.20
C VAL A 107 13.04 -6.06 -18.71
N VAL A 108 12.12 -6.45 -17.84
CA VAL A 108 10.68 -6.51 -18.12
C VAL A 108 9.99 -5.42 -17.33
N GLY A 109 9.40 -4.47 -18.04
CA GLY A 109 8.48 -3.50 -17.47
C GLY A 109 7.03 -3.85 -17.81
N LEU A 110 6.13 -3.65 -16.86
CA LEU A 110 4.69 -3.76 -17.03
C LEU A 110 4.04 -2.42 -16.69
N TRP A 111 3.28 -1.89 -17.64
CA TRP A 111 2.48 -0.69 -17.49
C TRP A 111 0.99 -1.02 -17.60
N GLN A 112 0.15 -0.32 -16.83
CA GLN A 112 -1.30 -0.55 -16.75
C GLN A 112 -2.09 0.76 -16.82
N GLY A 113 -3.33 0.69 -17.30
CA GLY A 113 -4.33 1.75 -17.20
C GLY A 113 -4.61 2.46 -18.52
N PRO A 114 -5.51 3.46 -18.55
CA PRO A 114 -5.71 4.28 -19.73
C PRO A 114 -4.42 5.03 -20.08
N ALA A 115 -4.21 5.32 -21.37
CA ALA A 115 -3.04 6.09 -21.78
C ALA A 115 -3.06 7.51 -21.15
N PRO A 116 -1.94 8.00 -20.61
CA PRO A 116 -0.63 7.36 -20.54
C PRO A 116 -0.57 6.25 -19.47
N PHE A 117 -0.07 5.07 -19.87
CA PHE A 117 0.02 3.92 -18.97
C PHE A 117 0.96 4.18 -17.79
N ARG A 118 0.60 3.69 -16.60
CA ARG A 118 1.39 3.80 -15.37
C ARG A 118 2.29 2.58 -15.20
N LEU A 119 3.57 2.76 -14.91
CA LEU A 119 4.47 1.64 -14.57
C LEU A 119 4.01 1.00 -13.25
N VAL A 120 3.75 -0.31 -13.29
CA VAL A 120 3.30 -1.11 -12.13
C VAL A 120 4.44 -1.97 -11.61
N LEU A 121 5.18 -2.61 -12.51
CA LEU A 121 6.27 -3.52 -12.14
C LEU A 121 7.43 -3.33 -13.12
N ARG A 122 8.65 -3.32 -12.60
CA ARG A 122 9.87 -3.41 -13.39
C ARG A 122 10.79 -4.41 -12.71
N THR A 123 11.18 -5.45 -13.43
CA THR A 123 12.06 -6.49 -12.92
C THR A 123 13.11 -6.87 -13.95
N ALA A 124 14.22 -7.46 -13.50
CA ALA A 124 15.24 -8.02 -14.36
C ALA A 124 15.16 -9.55 -14.30
N LEU A 125 15.14 -10.18 -15.46
CA LEU A 125 15.14 -11.62 -15.63
C LEU A 125 16.46 -12.02 -16.28
N VAL A 126 17.10 -13.06 -15.74
CA VAL A 126 18.26 -13.70 -16.36
C VAL A 126 17.74 -14.84 -17.22
N GLY A 127 17.94 -14.75 -18.53
CA GLY A 127 17.68 -15.86 -19.44
C GLY A 127 18.80 -16.89 -19.32
N GLY A 128 18.48 -18.07 -18.79
CA GLY A 128 19.39 -19.23 -18.80
C GLY A 128 19.58 -19.77 -20.21
N SER A 129 20.79 -20.19 -20.56
CA SER A 129 21.08 -20.93 -21.78
C SER A 129 20.49 -22.33 -21.67
N GLY A 130 19.32 -22.54 -22.25
CA GLY A 130 18.87 -23.88 -22.64
C GLY A 130 19.67 -24.30 -23.87
N GLY A 131 20.75 -25.06 -23.65
CA GLY A 131 21.68 -25.55 -24.67
C GLY A 131 23.06 -25.75 -24.09
#